data_AF-A0A834IHT5-F1
#
_entry.id   AF-A0A834IHT5-F1
#
_cell.length_a   1.000
_cell.length_b   1.000
_cell.length_c   1.000
_cell.angle_alpha   90.00
_cell.angle_beta   90.00
_cell.angle_gamma   90.00
#
_symmetry.space_group_name_H-M   'P 1'
#
loop_
_entity.id
_entity.type
_entity.pdbx_description
1 polymer ?
#
loop_
_entity_poly.entity_id
_entity_poly.type
_entity_poly.pdbx_seq_one_letter_code
_entity_poly.pdbx_strand_id
1 'polypeptide(L)'
;MHLMFAKFDIYHLVAAESVLNPLEISLNPNPEIFAIQGDLARSWVYYGLQLFESSRKSASMIDIEPDRLENASAIIDNNDSEGDLLTFSRLQVDMPAVPASNIKNLEEAKTLFAFVQKWIKRGRLYYTLRDFPLQYVNLCLDLSELYRFVSLYEEDLESQYSVQRKRYEALETLSTILKEVRPNCYVAVTIELTKEIIEVQMEMMNLNLKRLYASDNQRPEVNEDNLKKKINVFLGANSQLQKISDTLNSTPTCMKDRGYIQPKNNEKVEYERKNDEEKDNSST
;
A
#
# COMPACT_ATOMS: atom_id res chain seq x y z
N MET A 1 -23.46 -1.09 24.31
CA MET A 1 -22.34 -0.72 25.22
C MET A 1 -21.16 -0.11 24.45
N HIS A 2 -20.56 -0.78 23.46
CA HIS A 2 -19.43 -0.22 22.66
C HIS A 2 -19.72 1.13 21.96
N LEU A 3 -20.92 1.32 21.40
CA LEU A 3 -21.33 2.58 20.74
C LEU A 3 -21.52 3.76 21.72
N MET A 4 -21.82 3.48 22.99
CA MET A 4 -22.01 4.52 24.02
C MET A 4 -20.64 5.06 24.49
N PHE A 5 -19.64 4.17 24.62
CA PHE A 5 -18.25 4.57 24.85
C PHE A 5 -17.69 5.38 23.68
N ALA A 6 -17.97 5.00 22.43
CA ALA A 6 -17.51 5.74 21.25
C ALA A 6 -18.07 7.18 21.16
N LYS A 7 -19.33 7.40 21.57
CA LYS A 7 -19.95 8.74 21.64
C LYS A 7 -19.41 9.59 22.80
N PHE A 8 -19.04 8.94 23.91
CA PHE A 8 -18.42 9.61 25.05
C PHE A 8 -16.99 10.06 24.71
N ASP A 9 -16.20 9.19 24.08
CA ASP A 9 -14.82 9.46 23.73
C ASP A 9 -14.70 10.59 22.70
N ILE A 10 -15.57 10.64 21.69
CA ILE A 10 -15.54 11.72 20.69
C ILE A 10 -15.83 13.10 21.31
N TYR A 11 -16.80 13.23 22.22
CA TYR A 11 -17.11 14.52 22.85
C TYR A 11 -15.91 15.09 23.59
N HIS A 12 -15.20 14.26 24.36
CA HIS A 12 -14.03 14.69 25.11
C HIS A 12 -12.84 15.04 24.21
N LEU A 13 -12.65 14.32 23.09
CA LEU A 13 -11.61 14.66 22.11
C LEU A 13 -11.87 16.01 21.43
N VAL A 14 -13.12 16.30 21.12
CA VAL A 14 -13.52 17.57 20.49
C VAL A 14 -13.43 18.72 21.50
N ALA A 15 -13.83 18.49 22.75
CA ALA A 15 -13.66 19.46 23.82
C ALA A 15 -12.17 19.77 24.07
N ALA A 16 -11.31 18.76 24.03
CA ALA A 16 -9.86 18.97 24.12
C ALA A 16 -9.34 19.79 22.94
N GLU A 17 -9.79 19.49 21.72
CA GLU A 17 -9.44 20.26 20.53
C GLU A 17 -9.88 21.73 20.62
N SER A 18 -11.11 22.01 21.07
CA SER A 18 -11.65 23.37 21.12
C SER A 18 -10.93 24.26 22.14
N VAL A 19 -10.35 23.67 23.19
CA VAL A 19 -9.49 24.37 24.14
C VAL A 19 -8.07 24.53 23.59
N LEU A 20 -7.53 23.50 22.94
CA LEU A 20 -6.12 23.45 22.57
C LEU A 20 -5.79 24.26 21.31
N ASN A 21 -6.71 24.34 20.35
CA ASN A 21 -6.51 25.10 19.10
C ASN A 21 -6.31 26.61 19.36
N PRO A 22 -7.14 27.30 20.19
CA PRO A 22 -6.90 28.70 20.53
C PRO A 22 -5.60 28.92 21.29
N LEU A 23 -5.21 27.99 22.17
CA LEU A 23 -3.98 28.10 22.96
C LEU A 23 -2.73 28.04 22.08
N GLU A 24 -2.72 27.20 21.04
CA GLU A 24 -1.62 27.15 20.08
C GLU A 24 -1.42 28.47 19.32
N ILE A 25 -2.53 29.12 18.96
CA ILE A 25 -2.51 30.38 18.20
C ILE A 25 -2.11 31.55 19.10
N SER A 26 -2.54 31.54 20.36
CA SER A 26 -2.42 32.70 21.26
C SER A 26 -1.16 32.69 22.12
N LEU A 27 -0.53 31.53 22.37
CA LEU A 27 0.69 31.46 23.17
C LEU A 27 1.96 31.47 22.31
N ASN A 28 3.01 32.09 22.84
CA ASN A 28 4.39 31.85 22.37
C ASN A 28 4.70 30.36 22.42
N PRO A 29 5.56 29.82 21.52
CA PRO A 29 5.79 28.39 21.40
C PRO A 29 6.19 27.77 22.74
N ASN A 30 5.23 27.06 23.37
CA ASN A 30 5.40 26.35 24.62
C ASN A 30 5.51 24.85 24.30
N PRO A 31 6.63 24.19 24.65
CA PRO A 31 6.82 22.77 24.37
C PRO A 31 5.71 21.87 24.94
N GLU A 32 5.10 22.25 26.07
CA GLU A 32 4.02 21.46 26.69
C GLU A 32 2.74 21.46 25.84
N ILE A 33 2.42 22.58 25.19
CA ILE A 33 1.25 22.65 24.30
C ILE A 33 1.44 21.72 23.11
N PHE A 34 2.63 21.72 22.51
CA PHE A 34 2.93 20.82 21.39
C PHE A 34 2.91 19.35 21.81
N ALA A 35 3.36 19.03 23.03
CA ALA A 35 3.28 17.68 23.57
C ALA A 35 1.82 17.21 23.70
N ILE A 36 0.97 18.02 24.33
CA ILE A 36 -0.46 17.72 24.49
C ILE A 36 -1.15 17.61 23.12
N GLN A 37 -0.75 18.41 22.13
CA GLN A 37 -1.26 18.28 20.77
C GLN A 37 -0.85 16.99 20.08
N GLY A 38 0.39 16.54 20.28
CA GLY A 38 0.83 15.23 19.83
C GLY A 38 -0.04 14.13 20.46
N ASP A 39 -0.30 14.21 21.75
CA ASP A 39 -1.14 13.25 22.47
C ASP A 39 -2.58 13.23 21.96
N LEU A 40 -3.17 14.41 21.76
CA LEU A 40 -4.50 14.55 21.17
C LEU A 40 -4.55 13.95 19.76
N ALA A 41 -3.51 14.18 18.94
CA ALA A 41 -3.42 13.59 17.61
C ALA A 41 -3.40 12.05 17.67
N ARG A 42 -2.64 11.45 18.59
CA ARG A 42 -2.64 9.98 18.77
C ARG A 42 -4.00 9.46 19.21
N SER A 43 -4.69 10.17 20.10
CA SER A 43 -6.04 9.77 20.53
C SER A 43 -7.05 9.79 19.38
N TRP A 44 -6.98 10.79 18.50
CA TRP A 44 -7.81 10.83 17.29
C TRP A 44 -7.46 9.72 16.29
N VAL A 45 -6.18 9.40 16.12
CA VAL A 45 -5.72 8.28 15.28
C VAL A 45 -6.24 6.95 15.81
N TYR A 46 -6.08 6.73 17.12
CA TYR A 46 -6.59 5.54 17.79
C TYR A 46 -8.12 5.41 17.63
N TYR A 47 -8.87 6.49 17.86
CA TYR A 47 -10.32 6.51 17.66
C TYR A 47 -10.70 6.06 16.24
N GLY A 48 -10.08 6.66 15.21
CA GLY A 48 -10.38 6.33 13.83
C GLY A 48 -10.08 4.87 13.47
N LEU A 49 -8.91 4.36 13.89
CA LEU A 49 -8.54 2.95 13.69
C LEU A 49 -9.50 2.00 14.40
N GLN A 50 -9.88 2.28 15.65
CA GLN A 50 -10.83 1.47 16.40
C GLN A 50 -12.23 1.47 15.77
N LEU A 51 -12.65 2.59 15.19
CA LEU A 51 -13.92 2.67 14.48
C LEU A 51 -13.91 1.82 13.21
N PHE A 52 -12.84 1.89 12.41
CA PHE A 52 -12.64 1.00 11.26
C PHE A 52 -12.64 -0.48 11.67
N GLU A 53 -11.90 -0.82 12.72
CA GLU A 53 -11.79 -2.20 13.20
C GLU A 53 -13.14 -2.73 13.71
N SER A 54 -13.88 -1.93 14.48
CA SER A 54 -15.20 -2.28 14.99
C SER A 54 -16.21 -2.46 13.86
N SER A 55 -16.18 -1.58 12.86
CA SER A 55 -17.03 -1.66 11.67
C SER A 55 -16.78 -2.94 10.89
N ARG A 56 -15.50 -3.29 10.68
CA ARG A 56 -15.11 -4.54 10.02
C ARG A 56 -15.56 -5.77 10.79
N LYS A 57 -15.36 -5.81 12.11
CA LYS A 57 -15.80 -6.92 12.96
C LYS A 57 -17.31 -7.12 12.88
N SER A 58 -18.08 -6.03 12.94
CA SER A 58 -19.53 -6.07 12.77
C SER A 58 -19.95 -6.61 11.40
N ALA A 59 -19.29 -6.20 10.32
CA ALA A 59 -19.56 -6.74 8.98
C ALA A 59 -19.29 -8.26 8.90
N SER A 60 -18.15 -8.72 9.43
CA SER A 60 -17.80 -10.15 9.40
C SER A 60 -18.72 -11.06 10.22
N MET A 61 -19.34 -10.53 11.29
CA MET A 61 -20.30 -11.31 12.08
C MET A 61 -21.65 -11.50 11.35
N ILE A 62 -22.02 -10.58 10.47
CA ILE A 62 -23.26 -10.65 9.68
C ILE A 62 -23.17 -11.79 8.65
N ASP A 63 -21.98 -12.04 8.09
CA ASP A 63 -21.75 -13.12 7.11
C ASP A 63 -21.85 -14.54 7.71
N ILE A 64 -21.80 -14.67 9.05
CA ILE A 64 -21.75 -15.97 9.76
C ILE A 64 -23.13 -16.39 10.31
N GLU A 65 -24.00 -15.45 10.69
CA GLU A 65 -25.36 -15.76 11.18
C GLU A 65 -26.44 -14.84 10.55
N PRO A 66 -26.95 -15.17 9.35
CA PRO A 66 -27.98 -14.35 8.68
C PRO A 66 -29.35 -14.37 9.39
N ASP A 67 -29.64 -15.38 10.23
CA ASP A 67 -30.97 -15.62 10.83
C ASP A 67 -31.31 -14.76 12.08
N ARG A 68 -30.39 -13.91 12.56
CA ARG A 68 -30.63 -13.09 13.77
C ARG A 68 -31.01 -11.63 13.50
N LEU A 69 -31.14 -11.24 12.23
CA LEU A 69 -31.29 -9.83 11.85
C LEU A 69 -32.67 -9.23 12.16
N GLU A 70 -33.75 -10.02 12.17
CA GLU A 70 -35.10 -9.51 12.43
C GLU A 70 -35.33 -9.13 13.90
N ASN A 71 -34.59 -9.73 14.83
CA ASN A 71 -34.75 -9.47 16.27
C ASN A 71 -33.76 -8.43 16.82
N ALA A 72 -32.71 -8.07 16.07
CA ALA A 72 -31.69 -7.11 16.51
C ALA A 72 -32.04 -5.66 16.14
N SER A 73 -32.72 -5.42 15.02
CA SER A 73 -33.19 -4.09 14.62
C SER A 73 -34.26 -3.53 15.57
N ALA A 74 -35.07 -4.39 16.19
CA ALA A 74 -36.11 -3.99 17.14
C ALA A 74 -35.59 -3.64 18.56
N ILE A 75 -34.34 -3.97 18.91
CA ILE A 75 -33.76 -3.69 20.24
C ILE A 75 -32.97 -2.37 20.24
N ILE A 76 -32.68 -1.78 19.07
CA ILE A 76 -31.83 -0.59 18.95
C ILE A 76 -32.59 0.72 19.28
N ASP A 77 -33.93 0.72 19.29
CA ASP A 77 -34.73 1.94 19.48
C ASP A 77 -35.30 2.16 20.90
N ASN A 78 -35.01 1.30 21.88
CA ASN A 78 -35.63 1.42 23.22
C ASN A 78 -34.65 1.19 24.37
N ASN A 79 -33.59 2.01 24.48
CA ASN A 79 -32.89 2.22 25.76
C ASN A 79 -32.25 3.62 25.78
N ASP A 80 -33.10 4.65 25.79
CA ASP A 80 -32.79 5.97 26.36
C ASP A 80 -32.67 5.84 27.89
N SER A 81 -31.58 5.25 28.36
CA SER A 81 -31.06 5.58 29.68
C SER A 81 -29.87 6.50 29.48
N GLU A 82 -30.18 7.80 29.40
CA GLU A 82 -29.27 8.91 29.64
C GLU A 82 -28.67 8.77 31.06
N GLY A 83 -27.67 7.89 31.21
CA GLY A 83 -26.74 8.01 32.32
C GLY A 83 -25.89 9.25 32.05
N ASP A 84 -25.95 10.23 32.96
CA ASP A 84 -25.27 11.54 32.92
C ASP A 84 -24.04 11.54 32.01
N LEU A 85 -24.23 12.00 30.77
CA LEU A 85 -23.14 12.27 29.85
C LEU A 85 -22.30 13.37 30.51
N LEU A 86 -21.06 13.06 30.91
CA LEU A 86 -20.14 14.01 31.55
C LEU A 86 -19.77 15.12 30.54
N THR A 87 -20.64 16.10 30.43
CA THR A 87 -20.51 17.23 29.52
C THR A 87 -19.91 18.42 30.24
N PHE A 88 -19.11 19.20 29.52
CA PHE A 88 -18.54 20.44 30.03
C PHE A 88 -19.60 21.53 29.98
N SER A 89 -20.29 21.79 31.09
CA SER A 89 -21.42 22.74 31.15
C SER A 89 -21.09 24.19 30.76
N ARG A 90 -19.79 24.55 30.69
CA ARG A 90 -19.30 25.89 30.33
C ARG A 90 -18.61 25.95 28.97
N LEU A 91 -18.49 24.83 28.25
CA LEU A 91 -17.79 24.77 26.97
C LEU A 91 -18.79 24.41 25.87
N GLN A 92 -18.97 25.29 24.89
CA GLN A 92 -19.68 24.95 23.66
C GLN A 92 -18.75 24.09 22.79
N VAL A 93 -19.15 22.84 22.57
CA VAL A 93 -18.39 21.86 21.78
C VAL A 93 -19.18 21.61 20.50
N ASP A 94 -18.61 22.01 19.37
CA ASP A 94 -19.21 21.75 18.06
C ASP A 94 -18.77 20.37 17.57
N MET A 95 -19.70 19.44 17.45
CA MET A 95 -19.39 18.06 17.12
C MET A 95 -18.95 17.95 15.65
N PRO A 96 -17.77 17.37 15.38
CA PRO A 96 -17.27 17.29 14.02
C PRO A 96 -18.14 16.34 13.20
N ALA A 97 -18.16 16.53 11.88
CA ALA A 97 -18.84 15.65 10.92
C ALA A 97 -18.10 14.30 10.72
N VAL A 98 -17.60 13.72 11.80
CA VAL A 98 -16.92 12.43 11.81
C VAL A 98 -17.93 11.35 12.20
N PRO A 99 -17.96 10.20 11.52
CA PRO A 99 -18.85 9.11 11.90
C PRO A 99 -18.62 8.69 13.35
N ALA A 100 -19.69 8.66 14.15
CA ALA A 100 -19.67 8.14 15.54
C ALA A 100 -20.24 6.71 15.65
N SER A 101 -20.67 6.14 14.51
CA SER A 101 -21.20 4.79 14.38
C SER A 101 -20.41 4.00 13.36
N ASN A 102 -20.63 2.70 13.32
CA ASN A 102 -19.98 1.80 12.36
C ASN A 102 -20.13 2.32 10.91
N ILE A 103 -19.03 2.24 10.17
CA ILE A 103 -18.86 2.71 8.80
C ILE A 103 -19.58 1.76 7.85
N LYS A 104 -20.53 2.29 7.09
CA LYS A 104 -21.42 1.50 6.21
C LYS A 104 -21.06 1.58 4.73
N ASN A 105 -20.45 2.68 4.31
CA ASN A 105 -20.20 2.97 2.90
C ASN A 105 -18.82 3.62 2.68
N LEU A 106 -18.42 3.70 1.41
CA LEU A 106 -17.14 4.26 1.00
C LEU A 106 -16.99 5.75 1.34
N GLU A 107 -18.06 6.53 1.29
CA GLU A 107 -18.02 7.97 1.58
C GLU A 107 -17.73 8.23 3.08
N GLU A 108 -18.36 7.46 3.98
CA GLU A 108 -18.05 7.49 5.41
C GLU A 108 -16.60 7.07 5.68
N ALA A 109 -16.11 6.03 4.99
CA ALA A 109 -14.73 5.57 5.11
C ALA A 109 -13.74 6.66 4.64
N LYS A 110 -13.99 7.30 3.50
CA LYS A 110 -13.16 8.40 2.96
C LYS A 110 -13.18 9.63 3.87
N THR A 111 -14.33 9.97 4.44
CA THR A 111 -14.48 11.09 5.37
C THR A 111 -13.67 10.85 6.64
N LEU A 112 -13.79 9.66 7.24
CA LEU A 112 -13.01 9.29 8.41
C LEU A 112 -11.51 9.22 8.09
N PHE A 113 -11.14 8.64 6.95
CA PHE A 113 -9.75 8.57 6.50
C PHE A 113 -9.12 9.97 6.39
N ALA A 114 -9.78 10.91 5.71
CA ALA A 114 -9.29 12.27 5.55
C ALA A 114 -9.14 12.98 6.90
N PHE A 115 -10.11 12.78 7.80
CA PHE A 115 -10.06 13.32 9.16
C PHE A 115 -8.88 12.77 9.96
N VAL A 116 -8.69 11.45 9.98
CA VAL A 116 -7.58 10.83 10.72
C VAL A 116 -6.23 11.17 10.09
N GLN A 117 -6.15 11.22 8.75
CA GLN A 117 -4.92 11.59 8.05
C GLN A 117 -4.47 13.02 8.40
N LYS A 118 -5.41 13.95 8.61
CA LYS A 118 -5.11 15.30 9.13
C LYS A 118 -4.43 15.21 10.50
N TRP A 119 -4.93 14.37 11.39
CA TRP A 119 -4.34 14.17 12.73
C TRP A 119 -2.99 13.46 12.68
N ILE A 120 -2.79 12.48 11.80
CA ILE A 120 -1.46 11.89 11.56
C ILE A 120 -0.46 12.97 11.13
N LYS A 121 -0.84 13.83 10.18
CA LYS A 121 0.03 14.93 9.73
C LYS A 121 0.37 15.87 10.89
N ARG A 122 -0.61 16.21 11.73
CA ARG A 122 -0.40 17.06 12.91
C ARG A 122 0.50 16.39 13.95
N GLY A 123 0.27 15.11 14.25
CA GLY A 123 1.09 14.34 15.17
C GLY A 123 2.56 14.27 14.72
N ARG A 124 2.81 14.13 13.42
CA ARG A 124 4.18 14.13 12.85
C ARG A 124 4.91 15.47 12.93
N LEU A 125 4.22 16.59 13.20
CA LEU A 125 4.89 17.87 13.46
C LEU A 125 5.60 17.87 14.82
N TYR A 126 5.04 17.14 15.80
CA TYR A 126 5.63 17.02 17.13
C TYR A 126 6.50 15.77 17.27
N TYR A 127 5.97 14.60 16.89
CA TYR A 127 6.71 13.34 16.95
C TYR A 127 7.68 13.24 15.79
N THR A 128 8.87 13.82 15.90
CA THR A 128 9.88 13.74 14.85
C THR A 128 10.72 12.47 14.97
N LEU A 129 11.39 12.05 13.90
CA LEU A 129 12.36 10.95 13.95
C LEU A 129 13.56 11.24 14.86
N ARG A 130 13.85 12.52 15.14
CA ARG A 130 14.97 12.93 15.98
C ARG A 130 14.65 12.72 17.45
N ASP A 131 13.48 13.22 17.86
CA ASP A 131 13.11 13.34 19.27
C ASP A 131 12.26 12.14 19.73
N PHE A 132 11.38 11.65 18.86
CA PHE A 132 10.40 10.61 19.16
C PHE A 132 10.30 9.55 18.05
N PRO A 133 11.39 8.81 17.77
CA PRO A 133 11.45 7.95 16.60
C PRO A 133 10.41 6.83 16.60
N LEU A 134 10.11 6.23 17.75
CA LEU A 134 9.12 5.15 17.83
C LEU A 134 7.71 5.66 17.57
N GLN A 135 7.35 6.81 18.13
CA GLN A 135 6.05 7.43 17.92
C GLN A 135 5.87 7.88 16.46
N TYR A 136 6.93 8.39 15.82
CA TYR A 136 6.90 8.70 14.39
C TYR A 136 6.67 7.44 13.54
N VAL A 137 7.41 6.36 13.82
CA VAL A 137 7.24 5.07 13.12
C VAL A 137 5.81 4.57 13.29
N ASN A 138 5.27 4.58 14.51
CA ASN A 138 3.90 4.15 14.78
C ASN A 138 2.88 4.97 13.99
N LEU A 139 3.02 6.30 13.90
CA LEU A 139 2.15 7.14 13.06
C LEU A 139 2.25 6.83 11.56
N CYS A 140 3.35 6.24 11.10
CA CYS A 140 3.50 5.75 9.74
C CYS A 140 2.84 4.40 9.53
N LEU A 141 2.94 3.49 10.51
CA LEU A 141 2.23 2.21 10.49
C LEU A 141 0.71 2.40 10.63
N ASP A 142 0.26 3.32 11.48
CA ASP A 142 -1.15 3.71 11.59
C ASP A 142 -1.70 4.23 10.26
N LEU A 143 -0.89 4.99 9.50
CA LEU A 143 -1.28 5.44 8.17
C LEU A 143 -1.38 4.27 7.17
N SER A 144 -0.46 3.29 7.26
CA SER A 144 -0.55 2.06 6.45
C SER A 144 -1.84 1.32 6.71
N GLU A 145 -2.18 1.17 7.99
CA GLU A 145 -3.38 0.48 8.43
C GLU A 145 -4.67 1.19 7.97
N LEU A 146 -4.68 2.53 7.97
CA LEU A 146 -5.78 3.31 7.40
C LEU A 146 -5.97 3.07 5.90
N TYR A 147 -4.87 3.02 5.13
CA TYR A 147 -4.98 2.69 3.70
C TYR A 147 -5.53 1.29 3.49
N ARG A 148 -5.11 0.33 4.32
CA ARG A 148 -5.64 -1.04 4.29
C ARG A 148 -7.15 -1.06 4.52
N PHE A 149 -7.64 -0.32 5.50
CA PHE A 149 -9.08 -0.22 5.75
C PHE A 149 -9.85 0.41 4.59
N VAL A 150 -9.39 1.55 4.06
CA VAL A 150 -10.08 2.21 2.93
C VAL A 150 -10.11 1.31 1.70
N SER A 151 -9.04 0.57 1.43
CA SER A 151 -9.00 -0.39 0.31
C SER A 151 -10.10 -1.46 0.38
N LEU A 152 -10.66 -1.76 1.56
CA LEU A 152 -11.75 -2.72 1.71
C LEU A 152 -13.10 -2.15 1.25
N TYR A 153 -13.26 -0.83 1.28
CA TYR A 153 -14.51 -0.16 0.88
C TYR A 153 -14.51 0.24 -0.59
N GLU A 154 -13.36 0.23 -1.27
CA GLU A 154 -13.30 0.53 -2.71
C GLU A 154 -13.97 -0.61 -3.50
N GLU A 155 -14.87 -0.26 -4.42
CA GLU A 155 -15.65 -1.24 -5.17
C GLU A 155 -14.89 -1.77 -6.40
N ASP A 156 -14.09 -0.93 -7.06
CA ASP A 156 -13.38 -1.28 -8.27
C ASP A 156 -11.91 -1.68 -8.00
N LEU A 157 -11.41 -2.64 -8.80
CA LEU A 157 -10.07 -3.18 -8.63
C LEU A 157 -8.96 -2.13 -8.83
N GLU A 158 -9.21 -1.10 -9.65
CA GLU A 158 -8.21 -0.08 -9.96
C GLU A 158 -8.06 0.92 -8.82
N SER A 159 -9.16 1.33 -8.18
CA SER A 159 -9.17 2.13 -6.96
C SER A 159 -8.57 1.36 -5.79
N GLN A 160 -8.93 0.09 -5.61
CA GLN A 160 -8.27 -0.79 -4.63
C GLN A 160 -6.74 -0.81 -4.84
N TYR A 161 -6.30 -1.01 -6.09
CA TYR A 161 -4.88 -1.03 -6.43
C TYR A 161 -4.21 0.33 -6.16
N SER A 162 -4.86 1.43 -6.52
CA SER A 162 -4.38 2.80 -6.27
C SER A 162 -4.19 3.09 -4.78
N VAL A 163 -5.14 2.67 -3.94
CA VAL A 163 -5.04 2.81 -2.48
C VAL A 163 -3.88 1.97 -1.93
N GLN A 164 -3.76 0.71 -2.35
CA GLN A 164 -2.68 -0.17 -1.91
C GLN A 164 -1.30 0.31 -2.39
N ARG A 165 -1.23 0.90 -3.58
CA ARG A 165 -0.01 1.54 -4.07
C ARG A 165 0.42 2.71 -3.18
N LYS A 166 -0.51 3.56 -2.74
CA LYS A 166 -0.21 4.65 -1.79
C LYS A 166 0.28 4.12 -0.44
N ARG A 167 -0.29 3.00 0.03
CA ARG A 167 0.19 2.28 1.23
C ARG A 167 1.64 1.82 1.04
N TYR A 168 1.94 1.18 -0.09
CA TYR A 168 3.31 0.76 -0.44
C TYR A 168 4.28 1.94 -0.44
N GLU A 169 3.96 3.03 -1.15
CA GLU A 169 4.82 4.22 -1.26
C GLU A 169 5.10 4.84 0.12
N ALA A 170 4.11 4.87 1.02
CA ALA A 170 4.28 5.36 2.39
C ALA A 170 5.25 4.49 3.22
N LEU A 171 5.12 3.17 3.13
CA LEU A 171 5.98 2.21 3.84
C LEU A 171 7.41 2.19 3.28
N GLU A 172 7.56 2.27 1.95
CA GLU A 172 8.85 2.33 1.28
C GLU A 172 9.60 3.62 1.64
N THR A 173 8.88 4.75 1.70
CA THR A 173 9.44 6.03 2.17
C THR A 173 9.97 5.89 3.60
N LEU A 174 9.20 5.31 4.52
CA LEU A 174 9.65 5.06 5.89
C LEU A 174 10.89 4.15 5.93
N SER A 175 10.89 3.07 5.13
CA SER A 175 11.99 2.11 5.07
C SER A 175 13.29 2.77 4.62
N THR A 176 13.20 3.62 3.61
CA THR A 176 14.33 4.39 3.08
C THR A 176 14.88 5.32 4.16
N ILE A 177 14.02 6.09 4.83
CA ILE A 177 14.45 7.02 5.88
C ILE A 177 15.12 6.28 7.06
N LEU A 178 14.56 5.17 7.52
CA LEU A 178 15.13 4.42 8.64
C LEU A 178 16.52 3.83 8.31
N LYS A 179 16.73 3.40 7.06
CA LYS A 179 18.04 2.93 6.57
C LYS A 179 19.08 4.04 6.54
N GLU A 180 18.68 5.26 6.19
CA GLU A 180 19.58 6.42 6.12
C GLU A 180 19.94 6.98 7.51
N VAL A 181 18.97 7.01 8.44
CA VAL A 181 19.17 7.68 9.74
C VAL A 181 20.02 6.82 10.69
N ARG A 182 19.62 5.59 10.99
CA ARG A 182 20.36 4.66 11.89
C ARG A 182 20.00 3.19 11.63
N PRO A 183 20.64 2.49 10.68
CA PRO A 183 20.25 1.14 10.27
C PRO A 183 20.31 0.10 11.40
N ASN A 184 21.27 0.24 12.34
CA ASN A 184 21.47 -0.73 13.41
C ASN A 184 20.53 -0.54 14.62
N CYS A 185 19.87 0.62 14.75
CA CYS A 185 19.01 0.92 15.89
C CYS A 185 17.55 0.46 15.70
N TYR A 186 17.16 0.14 14.46
CA TYR A 186 15.77 -0.17 14.09
C TYR A 186 15.63 -1.55 13.47
N VAL A 187 16.47 -2.52 13.81
CA VAL A 187 16.45 -3.85 13.18
C VAL A 187 15.08 -4.53 13.34
N ALA A 188 14.51 -4.54 14.55
CA ALA A 188 13.18 -5.12 14.79
C ALA A 188 12.09 -4.42 13.98
N VAL A 189 12.06 -3.08 14.03
CA VAL A 189 11.12 -2.24 13.25
C VAL A 189 11.30 -2.47 11.74
N THR A 190 12.53 -2.67 11.27
CA THR A 190 12.82 -2.93 9.86
C THR A 190 12.27 -4.28 9.42
N ILE A 191 12.32 -5.30 10.27
CA ILE A 191 11.73 -6.61 10.00
C ILE A 191 10.21 -6.49 9.90
N GLU A 192 9.56 -5.81 10.85
CA GLU A 192 8.11 -5.57 10.82
C GLU A 192 7.69 -4.79 9.58
N LEU A 193 8.43 -3.73 9.25
CA LEU A 193 8.18 -2.93 8.06
C LEU A 193 8.38 -3.72 6.77
N THR A 194 9.38 -4.59 6.71
CA THR A 194 9.62 -5.46 5.56
C THR A 194 8.47 -6.45 5.39
N LYS A 195 7.99 -7.04 6.49
CA LYS A 195 6.82 -7.94 6.47
C LYS A 195 5.59 -7.21 5.94
N GLU A 196 5.31 -6.01 6.45
CA GLU A 196 4.18 -5.18 6.02
C GLU A 196 4.26 -4.84 4.52
N ILE A 197 5.45 -4.49 4.01
CA ILE A 197 5.66 -4.23 2.57
C ILE A 197 5.37 -5.48 1.73
N ILE A 198 5.83 -6.65 2.16
CA ILE A 198 5.58 -7.92 1.47
C ILE A 198 4.07 -8.21 1.44
N GLU A 199 3.36 -7.98 2.54
CA GLU A 199 1.90 -8.14 2.60
C GLU A 199 1.18 -7.25 1.59
N VAL A 200 1.54 -5.97 1.50
CA VAL A 200 0.97 -5.04 0.50
C VAL A 200 1.27 -5.51 -0.93
N GLN A 201 2.50 -5.95 -1.21
CA GLN A 201 2.86 -6.46 -2.53
C GLN A 201 2.06 -7.71 -2.91
N MET A 202 1.82 -8.62 -1.96
CA MET A 202 0.96 -9.78 -2.18
C MET A 202 -0.48 -9.37 -2.45
N GLU A 203 -1.03 -8.40 -1.70
CA GLU A 203 -2.37 -7.86 -1.95
C GLU A 203 -2.48 -7.23 -3.35
N MET A 204 -1.51 -6.41 -3.76
CA MET A 204 -1.45 -5.82 -5.10
C MET A 204 -1.33 -6.88 -6.20
N MET A 205 -0.54 -7.93 -5.97
CA MET A 205 -0.43 -9.07 -6.91
C MET A 205 -1.78 -9.78 -7.05
N ASN A 206 -2.49 -10.02 -5.96
CA ASN A 206 -3.82 -10.63 -5.99
C ASN A 206 -4.83 -9.78 -6.77
N LEU A 207 -4.78 -8.45 -6.64
CA LEU A 207 -5.60 -7.53 -7.46
C LEU A 207 -5.25 -7.63 -8.95
N ASN A 208 -3.96 -7.69 -9.29
CA ASN A 208 -3.51 -7.88 -10.67
C ASN A 208 -4.02 -9.21 -11.26
N LEU A 209 -3.95 -10.29 -10.49
CA LEU A 209 -4.49 -11.59 -10.92
C LEU A 209 -6.00 -11.54 -11.12
N LYS A 210 -6.77 -10.97 -10.18
CA LYS A 210 -8.21 -10.77 -10.33
C LYS A 210 -8.55 -10.00 -11.61
N ARG A 211 -7.78 -8.95 -11.91
CA ARG A 211 -7.94 -8.16 -13.14
C ARG A 211 -7.71 -8.99 -14.40
N LEU A 212 -6.67 -9.82 -14.43
CA LEU A 212 -6.39 -10.70 -15.57
C LEU A 212 -7.52 -11.71 -15.80
N TYR A 213 -8.01 -12.37 -14.74
CA TYR A 213 -9.11 -13.34 -14.86
C TYR A 213 -10.43 -12.69 -15.26
N ALA A 214 -10.73 -11.50 -14.75
CA ALA A 214 -11.91 -10.74 -15.17
C ALA A 214 -11.84 -10.35 -16.67
N SER A 215 -10.63 -10.06 -17.17
CA SER A 215 -10.40 -9.70 -18.57
C SER A 215 -10.50 -10.91 -19.51
N ASP A 216 -10.02 -12.08 -19.10
CA ASP A 216 -10.13 -13.30 -19.91
C ASP A 216 -11.57 -13.83 -20.01
N ASN A 217 -12.41 -13.63 -18.99
CA ASN A 217 -13.85 -13.94 -19.04
C ASN A 217 -14.66 -13.00 -19.95
N GLN A 218 -14.11 -11.85 -20.32
CA GLN A 218 -14.69 -10.89 -21.27
C GLN A 218 -14.13 -11.02 -22.69
N ARG A 219 -13.31 -12.04 -22.99
CA ARG A 219 -13.05 -12.37 -24.40
C ARG A 219 -14.40 -12.73 -25.02
N PRO A 220 -14.90 -12.01 -26.04
CA PRO A 220 -16.00 -12.54 -26.82
C PRO A 220 -15.56 -13.92 -27.29
N GLU A 221 -16.47 -14.91 -27.19
CA GLU A 221 -16.26 -16.25 -27.73
C GLU A 221 -15.42 -16.11 -28.99
N VAL A 222 -14.23 -16.71 -28.98
CA VAL A 222 -13.30 -16.60 -30.08
C VAL A 222 -14.06 -17.10 -31.29
N ASN A 223 -14.54 -16.17 -32.10
CA ASN A 223 -15.33 -16.48 -33.28
C ASN A 223 -14.39 -17.33 -34.14
N GLU A 224 -14.65 -18.63 -34.19
CA GLU A 224 -13.71 -19.65 -34.66
C GLU A 224 -13.20 -19.30 -36.07
N ASP A 225 -14.06 -18.63 -36.84
CA ASP A 225 -13.81 -18.08 -38.15
C ASP A 225 -12.76 -16.95 -38.18
N ASN A 226 -12.73 -16.06 -37.18
CA ASN A 226 -11.70 -15.02 -37.08
C ASN A 226 -10.34 -15.60 -36.69
N LEU A 227 -10.32 -16.64 -35.85
CA LEU A 227 -9.10 -17.35 -35.49
C LEU A 227 -8.56 -18.12 -36.70
N LYS A 228 -9.42 -18.86 -37.42
CA LYS A 228 -9.08 -19.54 -38.69
C LYS A 228 -8.54 -18.55 -39.73
N LYS A 229 -9.16 -17.38 -39.88
CA LYS A 229 -8.66 -16.32 -40.79
C LYS A 229 -7.26 -15.83 -40.40
N LYS A 230 -7.00 -15.55 -39.12
CA LYS A 230 -5.67 -15.14 -38.63
C LYS A 230 -4.62 -16.24 -38.84
N ILE A 231 -4.97 -17.49 -38.56
CA ILE A 231 -4.09 -18.65 -38.79
C ILE A 231 -3.77 -18.80 -40.28
N ASN A 232 -4.76 -18.66 -41.16
CA ASN A 232 -4.56 -18.75 -42.61
C ASN A 232 -3.68 -17.62 -43.16
N VAL A 233 -3.82 -16.39 -42.62
CA VAL A 233 -2.93 -15.27 -42.97
C VAL A 233 -1.49 -15.57 -42.53
N PHE A 234 -1.31 -16.12 -41.32
CA PHE A 234 0.00 -16.50 -40.82
C PHE A 234 0.64 -17.64 -41.63
N LEU A 235 -0.13 -18.68 -41.97
CA LEU A 235 0.33 -19.77 -42.85
C LEU A 235 0.72 -19.25 -44.24
N GLY A 236 -0.04 -18.30 -44.78
CA GLY A 236 0.29 -17.60 -46.02
C GLY A 236 1.65 -16.89 -45.96
N ALA A 237 1.88 -16.08 -44.91
CA ALA A 237 3.16 -15.42 -44.69
C ALA A 237 4.32 -16.41 -44.52
N ASN A 238 4.10 -17.50 -43.78
CA ASN A 238 5.13 -18.51 -43.54
C ASN A 238 5.50 -19.26 -44.83
N SER A 239 4.52 -19.51 -45.71
CA SER A 239 4.79 -20.11 -47.04
C SER A 239 5.60 -19.18 -47.95
N GLN A 240 5.43 -17.86 -47.83
CA GLN A 240 6.24 -16.88 -48.56
C GLN A 240 7.67 -16.84 -48.04
N LEU A 241 7.85 -16.88 -46.72
CA LEU A 241 9.17 -16.97 -46.10
C LEU A 241 9.90 -18.25 -46.50
N GLN A 242 9.19 -19.38 -46.57
CA GLN A 242 9.76 -20.65 -47.03
C GLN A 242 10.21 -20.56 -48.50
N LYS A 243 9.39 -19.98 -49.39
CA LYS A 243 9.78 -19.74 -50.79
C LYS A 243 11.01 -18.84 -50.92
N ILE A 244 11.14 -17.81 -50.09
CA ILE A 244 12.33 -16.95 -50.06
C ILE A 244 13.54 -17.74 -49.60
N SER A 245 13.41 -18.55 -48.54
CA SER A 245 14.47 -19.44 -48.04
C SER A 245 14.93 -20.42 -49.12
N ASP A 246 13.99 -21.06 -49.80
CA ASP A 246 14.28 -22.02 -50.87
C ASP A 246 14.95 -21.33 -52.07
N THR A 247 14.55 -20.10 -52.40
CA THR A 247 15.18 -19.29 -53.46
C THR A 247 16.62 -18.91 -53.11
N LEU A 248 16.88 -18.57 -51.85
CA LEU A 248 18.23 -18.28 -51.35
C LEU A 248 19.12 -19.54 -51.36
N ASN A 249 18.55 -20.70 -51.02
CA ASN A 249 19.26 -21.98 -51.01
C ASN A 249 19.46 -22.59 -52.42
N SER A 250 18.72 -22.11 -53.42
CA SER A 250 18.76 -22.61 -54.80
C SER A 250 19.63 -21.80 -55.76
N THR A 251 20.31 -20.72 -55.30
CA THR A 251 21.22 -19.97 -56.18
C THR A 251 22.53 -20.75 -56.41
N PRO A 252 22.84 -21.17 -57.64
CA PRO A 252 24.12 -21.80 -57.95
C PRO A 252 25.18 -20.72 -58.13
N THR A 253 26.32 -20.94 -57.50
CA THR A 253 27.64 -20.34 -57.73
C THR A 253 27.83 -19.83 -59.17
N CYS A 254 27.82 -18.51 -59.35
CA CYS A 254 28.36 -17.87 -60.55
C CYS A 254 29.59 -17.06 -60.14
N MET A 255 30.67 -17.21 -60.92
CA MET A 255 32.03 -16.68 -60.76
C MET A 255 33.02 -17.58 -59.99
N LYS A 256 33.39 -18.70 -60.62
CA LYS A 256 34.79 -19.15 -60.66
C LYS A 256 35.27 -19.01 -62.10
N ASP A 257 36.07 -17.99 -62.38
CA ASP A 257 37.17 -18.05 -63.36
C ASP A 257 37.85 -16.67 -63.46
N ARG A 258 39.00 -16.55 -62.77
CA ARG A 258 40.25 -15.91 -63.26
C ARG A 258 41.30 -15.91 -62.16
N GLY A 259 42.22 -16.88 -62.25
CA GLY A 259 43.67 -16.64 -62.26
C GLY A 259 44.40 -16.12 -61.01
N TYR A 260 45.29 -16.99 -60.52
CA TYR A 260 46.66 -16.72 -60.06
C TYR A 260 46.98 -16.51 -58.54
N ILE A 261 47.73 -17.52 -58.05
CA ILE A 261 48.96 -17.47 -57.21
C ILE A 261 48.79 -17.36 -55.68
N GLN A 262 49.28 -18.40 -55.00
CA GLN A 262 49.52 -18.51 -53.55
C GLN A 262 50.54 -17.47 -53.01
N PRO A 263 50.56 -17.12 -51.71
CA PRO A 263 51.37 -17.90 -50.74
C PRO A 263 50.89 -17.94 -49.26
N LYS A 264 51.25 -19.09 -48.64
CA LYS A 264 51.84 -19.29 -47.29
C LYS A 264 51.01 -19.06 -46.02
N ASN A 265 50.86 -20.18 -45.30
CA ASN A 265 50.68 -20.31 -43.86
C ASN A 265 51.76 -19.55 -43.09
N ASN A 266 51.35 -18.81 -42.04
CA ASN A 266 51.91 -18.88 -40.69
C ASN A 266 51.20 -17.84 -39.80
N GLU A 267 50.58 -18.31 -38.72
CA GLU A 267 50.71 -17.81 -37.34
C GLU A 267 49.53 -18.28 -36.47
N LYS A 268 49.77 -19.38 -35.76
CA LYS A 268 49.14 -19.63 -34.45
C LYS A 268 49.91 -18.78 -33.45
N VAL A 269 49.24 -17.84 -32.79
CA VAL A 269 49.76 -17.18 -31.59
C VAL A 269 48.96 -17.66 -30.38
N GLU A 270 49.71 -18.36 -29.56
CA GLU A 270 49.45 -18.88 -28.23
C GLU A 270 49.61 -17.75 -27.20
N TYR A 271 48.70 -17.64 -26.22
CA TYR A 271 49.00 -16.95 -24.96
C TYR A 271 48.39 -17.73 -23.79
N GLU A 272 49.25 -18.53 -23.16
CA GLU A 272 49.07 -19.02 -21.80
C GLU A 272 49.76 -18.10 -20.79
N ARG A 273 49.09 -17.95 -19.63
CA ARG A 273 49.61 -17.83 -18.26
C ARG A 273 50.63 -16.72 -17.94
N LYS A 274 50.26 -15.91 -16.94
CA LYS A 274 51.07 -15.61 -15.75
C LYS A 274 50.19 -14.92 -14.71
N ASN A 275 50.10 -15.51 -13.51
CA ASN A 275 50.24 -14.84 -12.22
C ASN A 275 49.83 -15.81 -11.09
N ASP A 276 50.79 -16.64 -10.69
CA ASP A 276 50.90 -17.21 -9.35
C ASP A 276 52.36 -17.05 -8.94
N GLU A 277 52.67 -16.04 -8.13
CA GLU A 277 53.90 -15.96 -7.34
C GLU A 277 53.72 -14.87 -6.27
N GLU A 278 53.08 -15.25 -5.17
CA GLU A 278 53.26 -14.57 -3.89
C GLU A 278 53.43 -15.67 -2.83
N LYS A 279 54.70 -15.93 -2.48
CA LYS A 279 55.08 -16.75 -1.34
C LYS A 279 56.10 -16.01 -0.48
N ASP A 280 55.77 -15.96 0.79
CA ASP A 280 56.66 -16.12 1.94
C ASP A 280 57.77 -15.08 2.16
N ASN A 281 57.53 -14.21 3.14
CA ASN A 281 58.51 -13.88 4.19
C ASN A 281 57.76 -13.97 5.53
N SER A 282 57.86 -15.10 6.21
CA SER A 282 58.88 -15.42 7.24
C SER A 282 58.54 -14.85 8.61
N SER A 283 58.24 -15.79 9.51
CA SER A 283 58.26 -15.66 10.96
C SER A 283 59.50 -14.95 11.50
N THR A 284 59.31 -14.12 12.52
CA THR A 284 60.10 -14.08 13.77
C THR A 284 59.18 -13.63 14.89
#